data_AF-A0A3A9Y9N7-F1
#
_entry.id   AF-A0A3A9Y9N7-F1
#
_cell.length_a   1.000
_cell.length_b   1.000
_cell.length_c   1.000
_cell.angle_alpha   90.00
_cell.angle_beta   90.00
_cell.angle_gamma   90.00
#
_symmetry.space_group_name_H-M   'P 1'
#
loop_
_entity.id
_entity.type
_entity.pdbx_description
1 polymer ?
#
loop_
_entity_poly.entity_id
_entity_poly.type
_entity_poly.pdbx_seq_one_letter_code
_entity_poly.pdbx_strand_id
1 'polypeptide(L)'
;MKRKEIGLEIKLEEGAKIASIQLSDETVAYLDSIWGKKTYVDYLKEFLVDEENFEKADKAVMRCMEDSLPKDIKENCKYCKGETEDEGYKLCTKYYLQMKATFSMVAGEFVNIVLSHKHIYDNKDELQQLTKNFFNCLIFISGRGVILIDLERLSRYALDANFKSLSQLFRSSRVLKSLEIINNSLDALSDQEMENKVLQQEDENYIELQKEFFEQKQGVYEKKLLIEKEKSNLNQISKKVKKTKQSKNNNFSQKQIAIAYFIKGIVITSDNYLEILRKHSSTKSEKILQKRIYKPNELTRLSQNKTTDSKHLKDLQEAKRLLNNLKDTKAVNDLEAVISTFTSNYNANY
;
A
#
# COMPACT_ATOMS: atom_id res chain seq x y z
N MET A 1 28.35 14.59 -19.77
CA MET A 1 28.66 15.26 -18.50
C MET A 1 30.07 14.87 -18.05
N LYS A 2 30.83 15.78 -17.45
CA LYS A 2 32.12 15.46 -16.82
C LYS A 2 31.83 14.79 -15.47
N ARG A 3 32.55 13.71 -15.15
CA ARG A 3 32.44 13.05 -13.83
C ARG A 3 32.76 14.06 -12.73
N LYS A 4 31.88 14.16 -11.73
CA LYS A 4 32.09 14.95 -10.51
C LYS A 4 32.73 14.03 -9.47
N GLU A 5 34.06 13.98 -9.48
CA GLU A 5 34.86 13.24 -8.51
C GLU A 5 35.27 14.18 -7.36
N ILE A 6 34.93 13.85 -6.13
CA ILE A 6 35.22 14.68 -4.94
C ILE A 6 36.03 13.89 -3.93
N GLY A 7 37.02 14.54 -3.31
CA GLY A 7 37.77 14.00 -2.19
C GLY A 7 38.60 15.07 -1.49
N LEU A 8 39.15 14.71 -0.33
CA LEU A 8 40.00 15.59 0.46
C LEU A 8 41.48 15.26 0.24
N GLU A 9 42.28 16.31 0.12
CA GLU A 9 43.73 16.22 0.09
C GLU A 9 44.30 17.17 1.14
N ILE A 10 45.03 16.62 2.12
CA ILE A 10 45.67 17.41 3.15
C ILE A 10 46.96 18.00 2.57
N LYS A 11 47.10 19.32 2.63
CA LYS A 11 48.36 20.00 2.32
C LYS A 11 49.11 20.25 3.63
N LEU A 12 50.24 19.57 3.81
CA LEU A 12 51.16 19.81 4.91
C LEU A 12 52.38 20.54 4.37
N GLU A 13 52.81 21.58 5.07
CA GLU A 13 54.07 22.25 4.79
C GLU A 13 55.26 21.33 5.13
N GLU A 14 56.41 21.61 4.53
CA GLU A 14 57.62 20.83 4.77
C GLU A 14 58.03 20.91 6.24
N GLY A 15 58.26 19.75 6.86
CA GLY A 15 58.58 19.64 8.29
C GLY A 15 57.37 19.68 9.25
N ALA A 16 56.15 19.94 8.76
CA ALA A 16 54.95 19.88 9.59
C ALA A 16 54.65 18.45 10.05
N LYS A 17 54.27 18.29 11.32
CA LYS A 17 53.89 17.01 11.92
C LYS A 17 52.42 17.01 12.29
N ILE A 18 51.77 15.86 12.10
CA ILE A 18 50.43 15.63 12.63
C ILE A 18 50.58 15.30 14.11
N ALA A 19 49.95 16.11 14.96
CA ALA A 19 49.88 15.87 16.39
C ALA A 19 48.49 15.38 16.77
N SER A 20 48.43 14.38 17.66
CA SER A 20 47.19 13.97 18.30
C SER A 20 46.97 14.81 19.55
N ILE A 21 45.77 15.36 19.70
CA ILE A 21 45.38 16.07 20.92
C ILE A 21 44.49 15.13 21.71
N GLN A 22 44.93 14.74 22.91
CA GLN A 22 44.06 14.02 23.83
C GLN A 22 43.01 14.98 24.39
N LEU A 23 41.74 14.62 24.19
CA LEU A 23 40.61 15.33 24.79
C LEU A 23 40.41 14.83 26.22
N SER A 24 39.89 15.69 27.09
CA SER A 24 39.48 15.26 28.45
C SER A 24 38.28 14.31 28.38
N ASP A 25 38.17 13.39 29.34
CA ASP A 25 37.03 12.48 29.46
C ASP A 25 35.69 13.22 29.47
N GLU A 26 35.65 14.41 30.09
CA GLU A 26 34.47 15.28 30.11
C GLU A 26 34.12 15.80 28.70
N THR A 27 35.11 16.18 27.91
CA THR A 27 34.90 16.63 26.52
C THR A 27 34.44 15.46 25.65
N VAL A 28 35.03 14.28 25.81
CA VAL A 28 34.62 13.07 25.09
C VAL A 28 33.17 12.72 25.41
N ALA A 29 32.81 12.68 26.70
CA ALA A 29 31.45 12.40 27.15
C ALA A 29 30.44 13.45 26.65
N TYR A 30 30.83 14.73 26.60
CA TYR A 30 30.01 15.79 26.02
C TYR A 30 29.80 15.58 24.51
N LEU A 31 30.86 15.29 23.76
CA LEU A 31 30.76 15.02 22.32
C LEU A 31 29.91 13.78 22.02
N ASP A 32 30.08 12.70 22.79
CA ASP A 32 29.25 11.49 22.70
C ASP A 32 27.78 11.75 23.05
N SER A 33 27.49 12.76 23.88
CA SER A 33 26.11 13.17 24.18
C SER A 33 25.44 13.93 23.02
N ILE A 34 26.23 14.62 22.19
CA ILE A 34 25.76 15.38 21.03
C ILE A 34 25.64 14.48 19.80
N TRP A 35 26.68 13.68 19.57
CA TRP A 35 26.73 12.75 18.45
C TRP A 35 26.02 11.47 18.88
N GLY A 36 24.75 11.35 18.50
CA GLY A 36 23.86 10.29 18.98
C GLY A 36 24.45 8.87 18.89
N LYS A 37 23.84 7.94 19.63
CA LYS A 37 24.38 6.59 19.86
C LYS A 37 24.76 5.75 18.63
N LYS A 38 24.27 6.09 17.44
CA LYS A 38 24.60 5.38 16.18
C LYS A 38 25.40 6.29 15.26
N THR A 39 26.57 5.82 14.88
CA THR A 39 27.45 6.41 13.88
C THR A 39 27.11 5.91 12.47
N TYR A 40 27.72 6.51 11.44
CA TYR A 40 27.58 6.00 10.07
C TYR A 40 28.06 4.54 9.94
N VAL A 41 29.03 4.11 10.76
CA VAL A 41 29.52 2.72 10.77
C VAL A 41 28.43 1.77 11.20
N ASP A 42 27.69 2.12 12.26
CA ASP A 42 26.58 1.30 12.77
C ASP A 42 25.48 1.15 11.71
N TYR A 43 25.17 2.23 10.99
CA TYR A 43 24.22 2.19 9.88
C TYR A 43 24.74 1.37 8.70
N LEU A 44 26.00 1.51 8.29
CA LEU A 44 26.56 0.71 7.20
C LEU A 44 26.57 -0.79 7.51
N LYS A 45 26.85 -1.17 8.77
CA LYS A 45 26.70 -2.57 9.24
C LYS A 45 25.26 -3.05 9.10
N GLU A 46 24.31 -2.23 9.53
CA GLU A 46 22.88 -2.53 9.45
C GLU A 46 22.40 -2.66 8.00
N PHE A 47 22.81 -1.76 7.12
CA PHE A 47 22.38 -1.71 5.72
C PHE A 47 22.91 -2.89 4.91
N LEU A 48 24.08 -3.43 5.27
CA LEU A 48 24.61 -4.65 4.67
C LEU A 48 23.95 -5.94 5.19
N VAL A 49 23.01 -5.82 6.14
CA VAL A 49 22.21 -6.89 6.77
C VAL A 49 23.03 -7.83 7.68
N ASP A 50 24.32 -7.97 7.43
CA ASP A 50 25.24 -8.85 8.14
C ASP A 50 26.55 -8.13 8.45
N GLU A 51 26.99 -8.21 9.71
CA GLU A 51 28.25 -7.64 10.18
C GLU A 51 29.44 -8.25 9.43
N GLU A 52 29.38 -9.53 9.04
CA GLU A 52 30.44 -10.18 8.26
C GLU A 52 30.63 -9.51 6.89
N ASN A 53 29.54 -9.06 6.26
CA ASN A 53 29.61 -8.35 4.98
C ASN A 53 30.26 -6.97 5.14
N PHE A 54 29.97 -6.29 6.25
CA PHE A 54 30.64 -5.03 6.57
C PHE A 54 32.14 -5.24 6.81
N GLU A 55 32.53 -6.26 7.58
CA GLU A 55 33.94 -6.57 7.80
C GLU A 55 34.69 -6.89 6.50
N LYS A 56 34.05 -7.59 5.56
CA LYS A 56 34.63 -7.86 4.23
C LYS A 56 34.83 -6.55 3.45
N ALA A 57 33.83 -5.67 3.45
CA ALA A 57 33.91 -4.38 2.78
C ALA A 57 34.99 -3.47 3.42
N ASP A 58 35.04 -3.39 4.74
CA ASP A 58 36.02 -2.62 5.50
C ASP A 58 37.45 -3.12 5.23
N LYS A 59 37.68 -4.44 5.29
CA LYS A 59 38.97 -5.04 4.92
C LYS A 59 39.37 -4.71 3.48
N ALA A 60 38.41 -4.72 2.54
CA ALA A 60 38.68 -4.34 1.16
C ALA A 60 39.04 -2.86 1.02
N VAL A 61 38.31 -1.96 1.69
CA VAL A 61 38.60 -0.52 1.73
C VAL A 61 39.98 -0.26 2.30
N MET A 62 40.33 -0.89 3.43
CA MET A 62 41.64 -0.73 4.07
C MET A 62 42.78 -1.19 3.17
N ARG A 63 42.63 -2.33 2.48
CA ARG A 63 43.61 -2.79 1.47
C ARG A 63 43.74 -1.80 0.31
N CYS A 64 42.64 -1.28 -0.20
CA CYS A 64 42.68 -0.27 -1.26
C CYS A 64 43.34 1.04 -0.80
N MET A 65 43.14 1.44 0.46
CA MET A 65 43.85 2.58 1.06
C MET A 65 45.36 2.32 1.14
N GLU A 66 45.76 1.15 1.63
CA GLU A 66 47.16 0.70 1.65
C GLU A 66 47.77 0.73 0.25
N ASP A 67 47.07 0.17 -0.73
CA ASP A 67 47.51 0.10 -2.12
C ASP A 67 47.65 1.47 -2.78
N SER A 68 46.86 2.44 -2.32
CA SER A 68 46.87 3.81 -2.83
C SER A 68 48.07 4.64 -2.37
N LEU A 69 48.79 4.22 -1.31
CA LEU A 69 49.89 5.01 -0.77
C LEU A 69 51.02 5.22 -1.80
N PRO A 70 51.69 6.38 -1.80
CA PRO A 70 52.93 6.59 -2.53
C PRO A 70 54.00 5.53 -2.18
N LYS A 71 54.78 5.10 -3.18
CA LYS A 71 55.78 4.02 -3.01
C LYS A 71 56.83 4.36 -1.97
N ASP A 72 57.34 5.58 -2.02
CA ASP A 72 58.30 6.13 -1.06
C ASP A 72 57.76 6.10 0.39
N ILE A 73 56.47 6.34 0.59
CA ILE A 73 55.86 6.28 1.92
C ILE A 73 55.75 4.83 2.41
N LYS A 74 55.39 3.88 1.54
CA LYS A 74 55.38 2.44 1.89
C LYS A 74 56.77 1.96 2.30
N GLU A 75 57.79 2.42 1.60
CA GLU A 75 59.17 1.99 1.79
C GLU A 75 59.89 2.75 2.91
N ASN A 76 59.48 3.95 3.30
CA ASN A 76 60.25 4.79 4.24
C ASN A 76 59.56 5.04 5.59
N CYS A 77 58.34 4.55 5.79
CA CYS A 77 57.66 4.70 7.07
C CYS A 77 58.27 3.81 8.16
N LYS A 78 59.19 4.37 8.96
CA LYS A 78 59.90 3.68 10.07
C LYS A 78 58.96 3.03 11.07
N TYR A 79 57.86 3.71 11.41
CA TYR A 79 56.83 3.17 12.31
C TYR A 79 56.20 1.90 11.74
N CYS A 80 55.81 1.91 10.46
CA CYS A 80 55.22 0.74 9.81
C CYS A 80 56.20 -0.43 9.65
N LYS A 81 57.51 -0.17 9.66
CA LYS A 81 58.55 -1.20 9.67
C LYS A 81 58.90 -1.73 11.06
N GLY A 82 58.33 -1.16 12.13
CA GLY A 82 58.69 -1.50 13.51
C GLY A 82 60.07 -0.99 13.92
N GLU A 83 60.64 -0.02 13.20
CA GLU A 83 61.94 0.58 13.52
C GLU A 83 61.83 1.62 14.65
N THR A 84 60.62 2.08 14.98
CA THR A 84 60.32 3.00 16.08
C THR A 84 58.88 2.84 16.55
N GLU A 85 58.64 3.09 17.84
CA GLU A 85 57.30 3.17 18.44
C GLU A 85 56.75 4.62 18.45
N ASP A 86 57.56 5.61 18.06
CA ASP A 86 57.13 7.01 18.02
C ASP A 86 56.19 7.27 16.83
N GLU A 87 54.91 7.55 17.14
CA GLU A 87 53.87 7.87 16.17
C GLU A 87 54.20 9.08 15.28
N GLY A 88 55.07 9.98 15.74
CA GLY A 88 55.56 11.12 14.96
C GLY A 88 56.34 10.73 13.70
N TYR A 89 56.82 9.48 13.60
CA TYR A 89 57.47 8.92 12.40
C TYR A 89 56.52 8.11 11.51
N LYS A 90 55.21 8.11 11.81
CA LYS A 90 54.20 7.42 11.01
C LYS A 90 53.82 8.27 9.79
N LEU A 91 54.70 8.28 8.79
CA LEU A 91 54.56 9.06 7.55
C LEU A 91 53.25 8.77 6.79
N CYS A 92 52.72 7.55 6.93
CA CYS A 92 51.46 7.16 6.30
C CYS A 92 50.21 7.80 6.93
N THR A 93 50.31 8.35 8.16
CA THR A 93 49.17 8.91 8.91
C THR A 93 48.41 9.98 8.13
N LYS A 94 49.12 10.89 7.45
CA LYS A 94 48.51 11.94 6.62
C LYS A 94 47.56 11.35 5.58
N TYR A 95 48.01 10.33 4.86
CA TYR A 95 47.26 9.70 3.78
C TYR A 95 46.06 8.92 4.31
N TYR A 96 46.23 8.18 5.40
CA TYR A 96 45.09 7.53 6.03
C TYR A 96 44.07 8.54 6.57
N LEU A 97 44.49 9.65 7.15
CA LEU A 97 43.59 10.70 7.63
C LEU A 97 42.76 11.31 6.50
N GLN A 98 43.38 11.70 5.38
CA GLN A 98 42.63 12.31 4.26
C GLN A 98 41.65 11.31 3.60
N MET A 99 42.07 10.05 3.46
CA MET A 99 41.20 8.99 2.92
C MET A 99 40.04 8.69 3.88
N LYS A 100 40.32 8.55 5.19
CA LYS A 100 39.29 8.35 6.22
C LYS A 100 38.34 9.53 6.32
N ALA A 101 38.83 10.77 6.26
CA ALA A 101 38.00 11.96 6.29
C ALA A 101 37.04 12.01 5.10
N THR A 102 37.54 11.71 3.89
CA THR A 102 36.69 11.60 2.70
C THR A 102 35.64 10.51 2.88
N PHE A 103 36.06 9.31 3.30
CA PHE A 103 35.15 8.19 3.52
C PHE A 103 34.07 8.52 4.56
N SER A 104 34.45 9.08 5.72
CA SER A 104 33.50 9.40 6.80
C SER A 104 32.49 10.46 6.37
N MET A 105 32.91 11.48 5.63
CA MET A 105 31.99 12.51 5.12
C MET A 105 30.98 11.89 4.16
N VAL A 106 31.45 11.16 3.16
CA VAL A 106 30.56 10.59 2.13
C VAL A 106 29.68 9.48 2.73
N ALA A 107 30.20 8.67 3.65
CA ALA A 107 29.42 7.66 4.36
C ALA A 107 28.31 8.30 5.22
N GLY A 108 28.61 9.41 5.92
CA GLY A 108 27.62 10.19 6.66
C GLY A 108 26.50 10.70 5.76
N GLU A 109 26.86 11.32 4.63
CA GLU A 109 25.86 11.81 3.68
C GLU A 109 25.05 10.68 3.01
N PHE A 110 25.70 9.55 2.70
CA PHE A 110 25.01 8.36 2.20
C PHE A 110 23.96 7.85 3.19
N VAL A 111 24.31 7.79 4.48
CA VAL A 111 23.36 7.42 5.54
C VAL A 111 22.21 8.43 5.62
N ASN A 112 22.49 9.74 5.55
CA ASN A 112 21.45 10.77 5.53
C ASN A 112 20.49 10.57 4.35
N ILE A 113 21.01 10.32 3.14
CA ILE A 113 20.20 10.03 1.95
C ILE A 113 19.26 8.86 2.21
N VAL A 114 19.77 7.74 2.74
CA VAL A 114 18.95 6.55 3.04
C VAL A 114 17.88 6.86 4.09
N LEU A 115 18.24 7.54 5.18
CA LEU A 115 17.32 7.83 6.28
C LEU A 115 16.23 8.86 5.90
N SER A 116 16.55 9.82 5.03
CA SER A 116 15.57 10.75 4.46
C SER A 116 14.58 10.05 3.52
N HIS A 117 14.94 8.89 2.98
CA HIS A 117 14.10 8.09 2.07
C HIS A 117 13.71 6.77 2.74
N LYS A 118 12.88 6.85 3.78
CA LYS A 118 12.51 5.72 4.65
C LYS A 118 12.04 4.47 3.89
N HIS A 119 11.37 4.61 2.75
CA HIS A 119 10.92 3.48 1.94
C HIS A 119 12.07 2.68 1.29
N ILE A 120 13.26 3.28 1.11
CA ILE A 120 14.48 2.56 0.74
C ILE A 120 14.97 1.75 1.94
N TYR A 121 15.05 2.39 3.11
CA TYR A 121 15.47 1.73 4.35
C TYR A 121 14.56 0.54 4.72
N ASP A 122 13.25 0.67 4.53
CA ASP A 122 12.28 -0.40 4.78
C ASP A 122 12.39 -1.56 3.76
N ASN A 123 13.06 -1.33 2.62
CA ASN A 123 13.28 -2.32 1.56
C ASN A 123 14.70 -2.91 1.64
N LYS A 124 14.87 -3.96 2.46
CA LYS A 124 16.17 -4.57 2.77
C LYS A 124 16.99 -4.97 1.53
N ASP A 125 16.36 -5.48 0.48
CA ASP A 125 17.05 -5.94 -0.72
C ASP A 125 17.65 -4.76 -1.49
N GLU A 126 16.86 -3.71 -1.71
CA GLU A 126 17.32 -2.48 -2.38
C GLU A 126 18.33 -1.72 -1.51
N LEU A 127 18.13 -1.68 -0.20
CA LEU A 127 19.06 -1.07 0.75
C LEU A 127 20.44 -1.75 0.65
N GLN A 128 20.48 -3.07 0.76
CA GLN A 128 21.74 -3.81 0.67
C GLN A 128 22.43 -3.60 -0.68
N GLN A 129 21.67 -3.61 -1.78
CA GLN A 129 22.23 -3.40 -3.11
C GLN A 129 22.77 -1.97 -3.29
N LEU A 130 22.04 -0.97 -2.79
CA LEU A 130 22.48 0.42 -2.79
C LEU A 130 23.75 0.60 -1.95
N THR A 131 23.86 -0.03 -0.79
CA THR A 131 25.07 0.03 0.04
C THR A 131 26.27 -0.63 -0.63
N LYS A 132 26.10 -1.77 -1.30
CA LYS A 132 27.17 -2.36 -2.15
C LYS A 132 27.61 -1.39 -3.25
N ASN A 133 26.65 -0.74 -3.89
CA ASN A 133 26.91 0.25 -4.92
C ASN A 133 27.64 1.50 -4.39
N PHE A 134 27.36 1.93 -3.15
CA PHE A 134 28.10 2.98 -2.47
C PHE A 134 29.61 2.66 -2.38
N PHE A 135 29.97 1.45 -1.93
CA PHE A 135 31.38 1.04 -1.90
C PHE A 135 32.01 0.99 -3.31
N ASN A 136 31.23 0.60 -4.33
CA ASN A 136 31.68 0.57 -5.72
C ASN A 136 31.88 1.96 -6.34
N CYS A 137 31.41 3.03 -5.69
CA CYS A 137 31.64 4.41 -6.12
C CYS A 137 32.95 4.99 -5.57
N LEU A 138 33.62 4.30 -4.64
CA LEU A 138 34.91 4.72 -4.11
C LEU A 138 36.01 4.50 -5.16
N ILE A 139 36.74 5.56 -5.48
CA ILE A 139 37.84 5.56 -6.42
C ILE A 139 39.13 5.80 -5.65
N PHE A 140 40.04 4.84 -5.72
CA PHE A 140 41.31 4.86 -5.02
C PHE A 140 42.44 5.26 -5.98
N ILE A 141 43.09 6.40 -5.73
CA ILE A 141 44.10 6.94 -6.64
C ILE A 141 45.49 6.42 -6.23
N SER A 142 45.95 5.42 -6.99
CA SER A 142 47.26 4.78 -6.77
C SER A 142 48.41 5.79 -6.76
N GLY A 143 49.29 5.68 -5.78
CA GLY A 143 50.46 6.53 -5.61
C GLY A 143 50.17 7.93 -5.06
N ARG A 144 48.90 8.29 -4.80
CA ARG A 144 48.53 9.58 -4.20
C ARG A 144 47.97 9.46 -2.78
N GLY A 145 47.55 8.26 -2.38
CA GLY A 145 46.90 8.01 -1.09
C GLY A 145 45.61 8.82 -0.93
N VAL A 146 44.84 8.99 -2.01
CA VAL A 146 43.60 9.77 -2.04
C VAL A 146 42.44 8.83 -2.41
N ILE A 147 41.31 9.00 -1.74
CA ILE A 147 40.01 8.45 -2.15
C ILE A 147 39.22 9.58 -2.78
N LEU A 148 38.61 9.31 -3.93
CA LEU A 148 37.56 10.12 -4.52
C LEU A 148 36.24 9.35 -4.50
N ILE A 149 35.12 10.05 -4.49
CA ILE A 149 33.79 9.47 -4.71
C ILE A 149 33.26 9.88 -6.08
N ASP A 150 32.75 8.92 -6.85
CA ASP A 150 31.96 9.18 -8.05
C ASP A 150 30.53 9.58 -7.63
N LEU A 151 30.30 10.88 -7.42
CA LEU A 151 29.01 11.39 -6.97
C LEU A 151 27.91 11.20 -8.00
N GLU A 152 28.23 11.35 -9.29
CA GLU A 152 27.23 11.16 -10.35
C GLU A 152 26.71 9.72 -10.33
N ARG A 153 27.62 8.76 -10.21
CA ARG A 153 27.26 7.35 -10.14
C ARG A 153 26.50 7.01 -8.86
N LEU A 154 26.91 7.56 -7.70
CA LEU A 154 26.20 7.38 -6.44
C LEU A 154 24.78 7.93 -6.52
N SER A 155 24.59 9.15 -7.04
CA SER A 155 23.28 9.78 -7.21
C SER A 155 22.37 8.95 -8.11
N ARG A 156 22.89 8.40 -9.23
CA ARG A 156 22.14 7.50 -10.11
C ARG A 156 21.71 6.21 -9.40
N TYR A 157 22.60 5.61 -8.59
CA TYR A 157 22.25 4.42 -7.82
C TYR A 157 21.21 4.71 -6.75
N ALA A 158 21.32 5.84 -6.05
CA ALA A 158 20.32 6.26 -5.07
C ALA A 158 18.96 6.51 -5.74
N LEU A 159 18.94 7.15 -6.92
CA LEU A 159 17.72 7.40 -7.67
C LEU A 159 17.06 6.11 -8.17
N ASP A 160 17.83 5.16 -8.68
CA ASP A 160 17.32 3.84 -9.10
C ASP A 160 16.72 3.06 -7.92
N ALA A 161 17.42 2.99 -6.79
CA ALA A 161 16.91 2.34 -5.57
C ALA A 161 15.63 3.02 -5.06
N ASN A 162 15.57 4.35 -5.15
CA ASN A 162 14.39 5.14 -4.82
C ASN A 162 13.19 4.75 -5.71
N PHE A 163 13.35 4.71 -7.03
CA PHE A 163 12.30 4.32 -7.98
C PHE A 163 11.80 2.89 -7.79
N LYS A 164 12.71 1.94 -7.52
CA LYS A 164 12.36 0.55 -7.24
C LYS A 164 11.55 0.41 -5.95
N SER A 165 12.01 1.07 -4.89
CA SER A 165 11.34 1.05 -3.60
C SER A 165 9.97 1.73 -3.63
N LEU A 166 9.85 2.88 -4.32
CA LEU A 166 8.55 3.53 -4.57
C LEU A 166 7.62 2.65 -5.39
N SER A 167 8.13 1.96 -6.42
CA SER A 167 7.33 1.02 -7.21
C SER A 167 6.74 -0.09 -6.37
N GLN A 168 7.48 -0.61 -5.39
CA GLN A 168 7.00 -1.62 -4.45
C GLN A 168 5.95 -1.06 -3.49
N LEU A 169 6.18 0.16 -2.96
CA LEU A 169 5.21 0.87 -2.11
C LEU A 169 3.89 1.14 -2.84
N PHE A 170 3.95 1.55 -4.10
CA PHE A 170 2.72 1.74 -4.89
C PHE A 170 2.01 0.43 -5.16
N ARG A 171 2.71 -0.70 -5.33
CA ARG A 171 2.09 -2.02 -5.54
C ARG A 171 1.30 -2.49 -4.33
N SER A 172 1.74 -2.15 -3.11
CA SER A 172 1.05 -2.50 -1.86
C SER A 172 0.00 -1.47 -1.43
N SER A 173 -0.07 -0.32 -2.10
CA SER A 173 -0.98 0.78 -1.76
C SER A 173 -2.31 0.72 -2.54
N ARG A 174 -3.32 1.43 -2.02
CA ARG A 174 -4.60 1.64 -2.74
C ARG A 174 -4.37 2.51 -3.97
N VAL A 175 -5.00 2.16 -5.09
CA VAL A 175 -4.83 2.83 -6.40
C VAL A 175 -5.01 4.34 -6.30
N LEU A 176 -6.08 4.81 -5.66
CA LEU A 176 -6.35 6.25 -5.51
C LEU A 176 -5.26 6.98 -4.71
N LYS A 177 -4.78 6.37 -3.61
CA LYS A 177 -3.70 6.94 -2.80
C LYS A 177 -2.39 7.01 -3.59
N SER A 178 -2.10 5.99 -4.39
CA SER A 178 -0.93 6.01 -5.28
C SER A 178 -1.02 7.12 -6.31
N LEU A 179 -2.18 7.31 -6.95
CA LEU A 179 -2.39 8.39 -7.92
C LEU A 179 -2.23 9.77 -7.27
N GLU A 180 -2.78 9.96 -6.07
CA GLU A 180 -2.62 11.21 -5.31
C GLU A 180 -1.13 11.53 -5.05
N ILE A 181 -0.37 10.54 -4.56
CA ILE A 181 1.08 10.72 -4.33
C ILE A 181 1.81 11.03 -5.64
N ILE A 182 1.50 10.32 -6.73
CA ILE A 182 2.13 10.50 -8.04
C ILE A 182 1.87 11.92 -8.56
N ASN A 183 0.63 12.39 -8.53
CA ASN A 183 0.26 13.72 -9.02
C ASN A 183 0.95 14.82 -8.19
N ASN A 184 0.89 14.72 -6.86
CA ASN A 184 1.57 15.68 -5.99
C ASN A 184 3.09 15.71 -6.23
N SER A 185 3.69 14.57 -6.58
CA SER A 185 5.11 14.48 -6.90
C SER A 185 5.43 15.14 -8.25
N LEU A 186 4.58 14.94 -9.26
CA LEU A 186 4.73 15.59 -10.57
C LEU A 186 4.57 17.12 -10.49
N ASP A 187 3.63 17.59 -9.68
CA ASP A 187 3.43 19.02 -9.42
C ASP A 187 4.68 19.60 -8.76
N ALA A 188 5.17 18.99 -7.68
CA ALA A 188 6.38 19.44 -6.97
C ALA A 188 7.63 19.44 -7.88
N LEU A 189 7.80 18.42 -8.72
CA LEU A 189 8.90 18.37 -9.70
C LEU A 189 8.77 19.46 -10.77
N SER A 190 7.55 19.87 -11.12
CA SER A 190 7.31 20.95 -12.07
C SER A 190 7.60 22.32 -11.46
N ASP A 191 7.25 22.51 -10.19
CA ASP A 191 7.62 23.72 -9.43
C ASP A 191 9.15 23.83 -9.31
N GLN A 192 9.83 22.74 -8.97
CA GLN A 192 11.29 22.71 -8.87
C GLN A 192 11.97 22.98 -10.22
N GLU A 193 11.49 22.39 -11.32
CA GLU A 193 12.02 22.67 -12.66
C GLU A 193 11.84 24.15 -13.03
N MET A 194 10.70 24.75 -12.67
CA MET A 194 10.45 26.17 -12.91
C MET A 194 11.39 27.05 -12.07
N GLU A 195 11.59 26.70 -10.80
CA GLU A 195 12.55 27.38 -9.92
C GLU A 195 13.97 27.32 -10.49
N ASN A 196 14.43 26.14 -10.93
CA ASN A 196 15.74 25.98 -11.56
C ASN A 196 15.89 26.86 -12.80
N LYS A 197 14.86 26.93 -13.66
CA LYS A 197 14.85 27.82 -14.84
C LYS A 197 14.91 29.29 -14.46
N VAL A 198 14.15 29.72 -13.45
CA VAL A 198 14.11 31.12 -12.97
C VAL A 198 15.46 31.53 -12.38
N LEU A 199 16.06 30.65 -11.56
CA LEU A 199 17.32 30.90 -10.87
C LEU A 199 18.55 30.59 -11.72
N GLN A 200 18.37 30.13 -12.97
CA GLN A 200 19.44 29.68 -13.88
C GLN A 200 20.35 28.62 -13.24
N GLN A 201 19.76 27.73 -12.44
CA GLN A 201 20.47 26.58 -11.88
C GLN A 201 20.62 25.52 -12.97
N GLU A 202 21.78 24.85 -13.00
CA GLU A 202 21.98 23.71 -13.89
C GLU A 202 20.96 22.61 -13.54
N ASP A 203 20.04 22.35 -14.46
CA ASP A 203 19.16 21.19 -14.37
C ASP A 203 20.00 19.94 -14.64
N GLU A 204 20.37 19.26 -13.56
CA GLU A 204 20.87 17.90 -13.68
C GLU A 204 19.71 17.03 -14.21
N ASN A 205 20.00 16.12 -15.15
CA ASN A 205 19.03 15.22 -15.83
C ASN A 205 18.20 14.34 -14.85
N TYR A 206 18.31 14.53 -13.54
CA TYR A 206 17.56 13.82 -12.52
C TYR A 206 16.10 14.28 -12.42
N ILE A 207 15.78 15.55 -12.66
CA ILE A 207 14.36 16.00 -12.62
C ILE A 207 13.58 15.37 -13.77
N GLU A 208 14.14 15.37 -14.97
CA GLU A 208 13.54 14.74 -16.16
C GLU A 208 13.30 13.24 -15.93
N LEU A 209 14.31 12.51 -15.47
CA LEU A 209 14.17 11.08 -15.14
C LEU A 209 13.10 10.81 -14.08
N GLN A 210 12.97 11.67 -13.07
CA GLN A 210 11.92 11.55 -12.06
C GLN A 210 10.53 11.78 -12.65
N LYS A 211 10.36 12.79 -13.50
CA LYS A 211 9.11 13.04 -14.20
C LYS A 211 8.71 11.86 -15.07
N GLU A 212 9.63 11.38 -15.92
CA GLU A 212 9.39 10.21 -16.76
C GLU A 212 8.93 9.00 -15.94
N PHE A 213 9.59 8.72 -14.80
CA PHE A 213 9.19 7.66 -13.90
C PHE A 213 7.74 7.84 -13.40
N PHE A 214 7.40 9.02 -12.87
CA PHE A 214 6.08 9.27 -12.29
C PHE A 214 4.97 9.29 -13.34
N GLU A 215 5.20 9.86 -14.53
CA GLU A 215 4.24 9.85 -15.65
C GLU A 215 3.92 8.42 -16.10
N GLN A 216 4.96 7.57 -16.23
CA GLN A 216 4.76 6.16 -16.54
C GLN A 216 3.93 5.45 -15.45
N LYS A 217 4.19 5.75 -14.17
CA LYS A 217 3.37 5.19 -13.07
C LYS A 217 1.95 5.72 -13.10
N GLN A 218 1.75 7.00 -13.36
CA GLN A 218 0.43 7.63 -13.46
C GLN A 218 -0.43 6.86 -14.47
N GLY A 219 0.05 6.68 -15.71
CA GLY A 219 -0.68 5.97 -16.75
C GLY A 219 -1.00 4.51 -16.41
N VAL A 220 -0.11 3.81 -15.68
CA VAL A 220 -0.38 2.45 -15.19
C VAL A 220 -1.52 2.45 -14.16
N TYR A 221 -1.53 3.39 -13.23
CA TYR A 221 -2.51 3.43 -12.14
C TYR A 221 -3.87 3.99 -12.56
N GLU A 222 -3.91 4.90 -13.53
CA GLU A 222 -5.15 5.33 -14.18
C GLU A 222 -5.85 4.17 -14.87
N LYS A 223 -5.10 3.35 -15.62
CA LYS A 223 -5.63 2.12 -16.25
C LYS A 223 -6.15 1.14 -15.20
N LYS A 224 -5.43 0.94 -14.09
CA LYS A 224 -5.92 0.11 -12.98
C LYS A 224 -7.24 0.64 -12.41
N LEU A 225 -7.35 1.96 -12.21
CA LEU A 225 -8.56 2.59 -11.70
C LEU A 225 -9.76 2.40 -12.65
N LEU A 226 -9.54 2.52 -13.96
CA LEU A 226 -10.57 2.24 -14.97
C LEU A 226 -11.06 0.79 -14.88
N ILE A 227 -10.14 -0.17 -14.82
CA ILE A 227 -10.47 -1.60 -14.67
C ILE A 227 -11.25 -1.86 -13.36
N GLU A 228 -10.88 -1.22 -12.25
CA GLU A 228 -11.59 -1.34 -10.98
C GLU A 228 -13.01 -0.75 -11.05
N LYS A 229 -13.18 0.39 -11.73
CA LYS A 229 -14.50 0.99 -11.98
C LYS A 229 -15.36 0.10 -12.87
N GLU A 230 -14.81 -0.45 -13.95
CA GLU A 230 -15.51 -1.37 -14.84
C GLU A 230 -15.91 -2.66 -14.12
N LYS A 231 -15.01 -3.26 -13.34
CA LYS A 231 -15.33 -4.43 -12.50
C LYS A 231 -16.42 -4.12 -11.47
N SER A 232 -16.37 -2.93 -10.87
CA SER A 232 -17.40 -2.49 -9.91
C SER A 232 -18.75 -2.31 -10.60
N ASN A 233 -18.77 -1.72 -11.80
CA ASN A 233 -19.97 -1.58 -12.62
C ASN A 233 -20.52 -2.95 -13.06
N LEU A 234 -19.66 -3.87 -13.52
CA LEU A 234 -20.05 -5.25 -13.84
C LEU A 234 -20.59 -5.99 -12.62
N ASN A 235 -20.03 -5.77 -11.43
CA ASN A 235 -20.53 -6.34 -10.18
C ASN A 235 -21.86 -5.70 -9.73
N GLN A 236 -22.08 -4.41 -10.01
CA GLN A 236 -23.37 -3.76 -9.78
C GLN A 236 -24.42 -4.23 -10.79
N ILE A 237 -24.05 -4.44 -12.05
CA ILE A 237 -24.89 -5.01 -13.09
C ILE A 237 -25.21 -6.47 -12.73
N SER A 238 -24.25 -7.28 -12.30
CA SER A 238 -24.51 -8.66 -11.88
C SER A 238 -25.34 -8.76 -10.60
N LYS A 239 -25.18 -7.81 -9.65
CA LYS A 239 -26.08 -7.66 -8.49
C LYS A 239 -27.46 -7.17 -8.87
N LYS A 240 -27.60 -6.26 -9.85
CA LYS A 240 -28.88 -5.83 -10.41
C LYS A 240 -29.55 -6.97 -11.16
N VAL A 241 -28.84 -7.72 -12.01
CA VAL A 241 -29.30 -8.91 -12.74
C VAL A 241 -29.67 -10.05 -11.79
N LYS A 242 -28.93 -10.23 -10.68
CA LYS A 242 -29.35 -11.13 -9.59
C LYS A 242 -30.61 -10.59 -8.91
N LYS A 243 -30.74 -9.30 -8.62
CA LYS A 243 -31.97 -8.69 -8.07
C LYS A 243 -33.16 -8.77 -9.04
N THR A 244 -32.98 -8.68 -10.36
CA THR A 244 -34.05 -8.88 -11.35
C THR A 244 -34.36 -10.36 -11.58
N LYS A 245 -33.43 -11.29 -11.38
CA LYS A 245 -33.73 -12.74 -11.34
C LYS A 245 -34.26 -13.23 -9.98
N GLN A 246 -34.12 -12.45 -8.90
CA GLN A 246 -34.66 -12.74 -7.56
C GLN A 246 -35.94 -11.97 -7.22
N SER A 247 -36.65 -11.42 -8.20
CA SER A 247 -38.05 -11.00 -8.03
C SER A 247 -39.06 -12.11 -8.37
N LYS A 248 -38.69 -13.36 -8.12
CA LYS A 248 -39.63 -14.45 -7.81
C LYS A 248 -39.33 -15.00 -6.41
N ASN A 249 -39.16 -14.10 -5.43
CA ASN A 249 -39.35 -14.52 -4.04
C ASN A 249 -40.87 -14.73 -3.86
N ASN A 250 -41.31 -15.96 -4.02
CA ASN A 250 -42.65 -16.46 -3.68
C ASN A 250 -42.82 -16.47 -2.15
N ASN A 251 -42.51 -15.35 -1.49
CA ASN A 251 -42.65 -15.23 -0.05
C ASN A 251 -44.02 -14.60 0.25
N PHE A 252 -45.01 -15.47 0.42
CA PHE A 252 -46.37 -15.09 0.76
C PHE A 252 -46.54 -15.02 2.27
N SER A 253 -47.39 -14.10 2.71
CA SER A 253 -47.80 -13.99 4.11
C SER A 253 -48.57 -15.25 4.52
N GLN A 254 -48.53 -15.61 5.80
CA GLN A 254 -49.28 -16.77 6.29
C GLN A 254 -50.80 -16.65 6.04
N LYS A 255 -51.34 -15.42 5.96
CA LYS A 255 -52.76 -15.19 5.64
C LYS A 255 -53.04 -15.45 4.15
N GLN A 256 -52.15 -15.01 3.26
CA GLN A 256 -52.25 -15.28 1.81
C GLN A 256 -52.19 -16.78 1.51
N ILE A 257 -51.31 -17.51 2.21
CA ILE A 257 -51.21 -18.96 2.11
C ILE A 257 -52.49 -19.64 2.62
N ALA A 258 -53.01 -19.20 3.77
CA ALA A 258 -54.26 -19.73 4.32
C ALA A 258 -55.45 -19.54 3.37
N ILE A 259 -55.55 -18.38 2.72
CA ILE A 259 -56.57 -18.10 1.70
C ILE A 259 -56.41 -19.05 0.51
N ALA A 260 -55.22 -19.16 -0.07
CA ALA A 260 -54.97 -19.99 -1.24
C ALA A 260 -55.28 -21.48 -0.98
N TYR A 261 -54.84 -22.01 0.16
CA TYR A 261 -55.06 -23.42 0.50
C TYR A 261 -56.52 -23.71 0.86
N PHE A 262 -57.24 -22.75 1.45
CA PHE A 262 -58.68 -22.84 1.64
C PHE A 262 -59.43 -22.96 0.30
N ILE A 263 -59.12 -22.11 -0.68
CA ILE A 263 -59.73 -22.17 -2.02
C ILE A 263 -59.39 -23.48 -2.75
N LYS A 264 -58.17 -24.01 -2.56
CA LYS A 264 -57.79 -25.33 -3.09
C LYS A 264 -58.49 -26.52 -2.41
N GLY A 265 -59.24 -26.28 -1.33
CA GLY A 265 -59.87 -27.36 -0.54
C GLY A 265 -58.87 -28.17 0.30
N ILE A 266 -57.67 -27.66 0.55
CA ILE A 266 -56.64 -28.33 1.34
C ILE A 266 -56.64 -27.74 2.76
N VAL A 267 -57.05 -28.54 3.74
CA VAL A 267 -57.05 -28.13 5.15
C VAL A 267 -55.61 -28.10 5.68
N ILE A 268 -55.19 -26.96 6.22
CA ILE A 268 -53.91 -26.82 6.91
C ILE A 268 -54.03 -27.47 8.29
N THR A 269 -53.28 -28.53 8.59
CA THR A 269 -53.27 -29.27 9.87
C THR A 269 -51.93 -29.11 10.61
N SER A 270 -51.82 -29.60 11.85
CA SER A 270 -50.53 -29.71 12.56
C SER A 270 -49.50 -30.53 11.78
N ASP A 271 -49.97 -31.45 10.93
CA ASP A 271 -49.13 -32.44 10.29
C ASP A 271 -48.56 -31.93 8.95
N ASN A 272 -49.26 -30.98 8.29
CA ASN A 272 -48.86 -30.48 6.97
C ASN A 272 -48.38 -29.02 6.93
N TYR A 273 -48.57 -28.22 7.99
CA TYR A 273 -48.32 -26.78 7.92
C TYR A 273 -46.84 -26.42 7.67
N LEU A 274 -45.90 -27.21 8.20
CA LEU A 274 -44.46 -26.96 7.98
C LEU A 274 -44.07 -27.18 6.52
N GLU A 275 -44.65 -28.18 5.86
CA GLU A 275 -44.39 -28.45 4.45
C GLU A 275 -44.96 -27.32 3.58
N ILE A 276 -46.18 -26.88 3.88
CA ILE A 276 -46.85 -25.77 3.19
C ILE A 276 -46.05 -24.47 3.36
N LEU A 277 -45.60 -24.15 4.57
CA LEU A 277 -44.80 -22.94 4.83
C LEU A 277 -43.44 -23.01 4.13
N ARG A 278 -42.75 -24.15 4.11
CA ARG A 278 -41.48 -24.31 3.40
C ARG A 278 -41.59 -24.01 1.90
N LYS A 279 -42.75 -24.31 1.30
CA LYS A 279 -42.99 -24.07 -0.14
C LYS A 279 -43.27 -22.60 -0.48
N HIS A 280 -43.81 -21.81 0.46
CA HIS A 280 -44.43 -20.52 0.13
C HIS A 280 -44.11 -19.37 1.09
N SER A 281 -43.38 -19.60 2.19
CA SER A 281 -43.05 -18.57 3.18
C SER A 281 -41.63 -18.70 3.71
N SER A 282 -41.02 -17.57 4.03
CA SER A 282 -39.79 -17.51 4.80
C SER A 282 -40.02 -17.70 6.31
N THR A 283 -41.28 -17.58 6.77
CA THR A 283 -41.64 -17.66 8.20
C THR A 283 -42.22 -19.04 8.54
N LYS A 284 -41.64 -19.72 9.52
CA LYS A 284 -42.02 -21.09 9.96
C LYS A 284 -42.75 -21.09 11.30
N SER A 285 -43.71 -20.18 11.48
CA SER A 285 -44.46 -20.05 12.74
C SER A 285 -45.79 -20.80 12.68
N GLU A 286 -46.12 -21.52 13.76
CA GLU A 286 -47.42 -22.18 14.00
C GLU A 286 -48.62 -21.23 13.99
N LYS A 287 -48.39 -19.91 14.00
CA LYS A 287 -49.44 -18.88 13.87
C LYS A 287 -50.32 -19.04 12.62
N ILE A 288 -49.88 -19.78 11.60
CA ILE A 288 -50.74 -20.12 10.45
C ILE A 288 -51.95 -20.96 10.86
N LEU A 289 -51.82 -21.82 11.87
CA LEU A 289 -52.92 -22.67 12.38
C LEU A 289 -54.03 -21.82 13.02
N GLN A 290 -53.68 -20.66 13.57
CA GLN A 290 -54.62 -19.68 14.13
C GLN A 290 -55.30 -18.81 13.05
N LYS A 291 -54.76 -18.80 11.82
CA LYS A 291 -55.25 -17.99 10.69
C LYS A 291 -56.08 -18.77 9.68
N ARG A 292 -56.46 -20.00 10.05
CA ARG A 292 -57.32 -20.88 9.24
C ARG A 292 -58.65 -20.19 8.93
N ILE A 293 -59.14 -20.48 7.74
CA ILE A 293 -60.41 -19.98 7.23
C ILE A 293 -61.35 -21.18 7.24
N TYR A 294 -62.48 -21.05 7.93
CA TYR A 294 -63.41 -22.17 8.11
C TYR A 294 -64.63 -22.06 7.20
N LYS A 295 -65.03 -20.83 6.85
CA LYS A 295 -66.22 -20.58 6.03
C LYS A 295 -65.92 -19.62 4.87
N PRO A 296 -66.52 -19.83 3.68
CA PRO A 296 -66.36 -18.92 2.55
C PRO A 296 -66.72 -17.46 2.86
N ASN A 297 -67.73 -17.24 3.72
CA ASN A 297 -68.16 -15.90 4.12
C ASN A 297 -67.07 -15.10 4.86
N GLU A 298 -66.05 -15.75 5.44
CA GLU A 298 -64.91 -15.04 6.06
C GLU A 298 -64.03 -14.33 5.02
N LEU A 299 -64.11 -14.72 3.74
CA LEU A 299 -63.35 -14.08 2.67
C LEU A 299 -64.06 -12.85 2.11
N THR A 300 -65.39 -12.80 2.18
CA THR A 300 -66.24 -11.75 1.56
C THR A 300 -66.81 -10.75 2.55
N ARG A 301 -66.67 -10.98 3.86
CA ARG A 301 -67.16 -10.10 4.94
C ARG A 301 -66.22 -8.92 5.20
N LEU A 302 -66.81 -7.72 5.32
CA LEU A 302 -66.10 -6.50 5.74
C LEU A 302 -65.98 -6.42 7.26
N SER A 303 -64.86 -5.85 7.72
CA SER A 303 -64.58 -5.56 9.13
C SER A 303 -65.11 -4.21 9.60
N GLN A 304 -65.73 -3.43 8.70
CA GLN A 304 -66.15 -2.04 8.92
C GLN A 304 -64.99 -1.09 9.25
N ASN A 305 -63.74 -1.51 8.96
CA ASN A 305 -62.56 -0.66 9.02
C ASN A 305 -61.85 -0.62 7.66
N LYS A 306 -61.84 0.55 7.03
CA LYS A 306 -61.29 0.77 5.68
C LYS A 306 -59.84 0.29 5.53
N THR A 307 -59.00 0.50 6.54
CA THR A 307 -57.59 0.09 6.53
C THR A 307 -57.46 -1.44 6.58
N THR A 308 -58.24 -2.09 7.44
CA THR A 308 -58.27 -3.56 7.57
C THR A 308 -58.82 -4.21 6.31
N ASP A 309 -59.89 -3.66 5.74
CA ASP A 309 -60.52 -4.19 4.54
C ASP A 309 -59.66 -3.99 3.28
N SER A 310 -58.97 -2.84 3.17
CA SER A 310 -57.95 -2.61 2.14
C SER A 310 -56.81 -3.64 2.22
N LYS A 311 -56.39 -3.98 3.44
CA LYS A 311 -55.33 -4.97 3.65
C LYS A 311 -55.81 -6.38 3.27
N HIS A 312 -57.05 -6.74 3.63
CA HIS A 312 -57.64 -8.03 3.26
C HIS A 312 -57.79 -8.17 1.74
N LEU A 313 -58.21 -7.12 1.03
CA LEU A 313 -58.25 -7.11 -0.43
C LEU A 313 -56.87 -7.39 -1.05
N LYS A 314 -55.81 -6.76 -0.53
CA LYS A 314 -54.43 -7.04 -0.97
C LYS A 314 -54.04 -8.49 -0.68
N ASP A 315 -54.41 -9.04 0.46
CA ASP A 315 -54.14 -10.44 0.80
C ASP A 315 -54.88 -11.43 -0.14
N LEU A 316 -56.11 -11.11 -0.57
CA LEU A 316 -56.84 -11.90 -1.58
C LEU A 316 -56.14 -11.86 -2.95
N GLN A 317 -55.71 -10.68 -3.41
CA GLN A 317 -54.99 -10.51 -4.68
C GLN A 317 -53.64 -11.25 -4.69
N GLU A 318 -52.91 -11.20 -3.59
CA GLU A 318 -51.65 -11.94 -3.44
C GLU A 318 -51.88 -13.46 -3.34
N ALA A 319 -52.95 -13.91 -2.71
CA ALA A 319 -53.34 -15.33 -2.74
C ALA A 319 -53.68 -15.81 -4.16
N LYS A 320 -54.33 -14.97 -4.99
CA LYS A 320 -54.56 -15.26 -6.42
C LYS A 320 -53.24 -15.39 -7.18
N ARG A 321 -52.25 -14.53 -6.88
CA ARG A 321 -50.90 -14.64 -7.46
C ARG A 321 -50.22 -15.95 -7.07
N LEU A 322 -50.37 -16.40 -5.82
CA LEU A 322 -49.89 -17.71 -5.38
C LEU A 322 -50.54 -18.86 -6.17
N LEU A 323 -51.87 -18.83 -6.35
CA LEU A 323 -52.58 -19.86 -7.12
C LEU A 323 -52.19 -19.87 -8.60
N ASN A 324 -51.97 -18.70 -9.21
CA ASN A 324 -51.42 -18.57 -10.56
C ASN A 324 -50.02 -19.21 -10.67
N ASN A 325 -49.15 -19.00 -9.66
CA ASN A 325 -47.83 -19.63 -9.62
C ASN A 325 -47.91 -21.15 -9.50
N LEU A 326 -48.95 -21.67 -8.83
CA LEU A 326 -49.24 -23.10 -8.73
C LEU A 326 -49.92 -23.69 -9.97
N LYS A 327 -50.27 -22.84 -10.97
CA LYS A 327 -50.99 -23.21 -12.19
C LYS A 327 -52.35 -23.89 -11.94
N ASP A 328 -53.04 -23.52 -10.85
CA ASP A 328 -54.35 -24.06 -10.49
C ASP A 328 -55.47 -23.15 -11.02
N THR A 329 -55.84 -23.35 -12.29
CA THR A 329 -56.78 -22.48 -13.00
C THR A 329 -58.18 -22.46 -12.38
N LYS A 330 -58.63 -23.58 -11.82
CA LYS A 330 -59.93 -23.67 -11.13
C LYS A 330 -59.92 -22.81 -9.87
N ALA A 331 -58.92 -23.00 -9.00
CA ALA A 331 -58.79 -22.23 -7.77
C ALA A 331 -58.61 -20.73 -8.02
N VAL A 332 -57.94 -20.36 -9.12
CA VAL A 332 -57.81 -18.95 -9.53
C VAL A 332 -59.17 -18.35 -9.87
N ASN A 333 -60.01 -19.06 -10.62
CA ASN A 333 -61.35 -18.58 -10.98
C ASN A 333 -62.27 -18.48 -9.75
N ASP A 334 -62.21 -19.47 -8.86
CA ASP A 334 -62.99 -19.47 -7.61
C ASP A 334 -62.60 -18.28 -6.71
N LEU A 335 -61.31 -17.97 -6.59
CA LEU A 335 -60.84 -16.81 -5.83
C LEU A 335 -61.17 -15.48 -6.54
N GLU A 336 -61.24 -15.46 -7.88
CA GLU A 336 -61.64 -14.25 -8.61
C GLU A 336 -63.09 -13.87 -8.33
N ALA A 337 -63.99 -14.84 -8.26
CA ALA A 337 -65.37 -14.60 -7.85
C ALA A 337 -65.44 -14.00 -6.44
N VAL A 338 -64.66 -14.54 -5.50
CA VAL A 338 -64.55 -14.01 -4.12
C VAL A 338 -64.03 -12.58 -4.09
N ILE A 339 -62.97 -12.28 -4.85
CA ILE A 339 -62.41 -10.92 -4.97
C ILE A 339 -63.47 -9.97 -5.52
N SER A 340 -64.16 -10.35 -6.60
CA SER A 340 -65.22 -9.53 -7.20
C SER A 340 -66.33 -9.23 -6.19
N THR A 341 -66.81 -10.23 -5.45
CA THR A 341 -67.83 -10.01 -4.40
C THR A 341 -67.33 -9.10 -3.29
N PHE A 342 -66.09 -9.31 -2.81
CA PHE A 342 -65.51 -8.45 -1.77
C PHE A 342 -65.33 -7.01 -2.25
N THR A 343 -64.85 -6.79 -3.48
CA THR A 343 -64.68 -5.45 -4.06
C THR A 343 -66.01 -4.73 -4.24
N SER A 344 -67.06 -5.42 -4.69
CA SER A 344 -68.41 -4.83 -4.75
C SER A 344 -68.92 -4.42 -3.37
N ASN A 345 -68.75 -5.27 -2.35
CA ASN A 345 -69.12 -4.94 -0.98
C ASN A 345 -68.31 -3.76 -0.44
N TYR A 346 -67.00 -3.74 -0.71
CA TYR A 346 -66.08 -2.69 -0.27
C TYR A 346 -66.47 -1.33 -0.84
N ASN A 347 -66.73 -1.24 -2.15
CA ASN A 347 -67.15 0.00 -2.82
C ASN A 347 -68.56 0.45 -2.44
N ALA A 348 -69.43 -0.47 -2.00
CA ALA A 348 -70.78 -0.12 -1.54
C ALA A 348 -70.78 0.48 -0.11
N ASN A 349 -69.76 0.19 0.71
CA ASN A 349 -69.66 0.66 2.09
C ASN A 349 -68.69 1.84 2.27
N TYR A 350 -67.77 2.07 1.34
CA TYR A 350 -66.73 3.12 1.38
C TYR A 350 -66.60 3.84 0.05
#